data_AF-A0A318I3Y4-F1
#
_entry.id   AF-A0A318I3Y4-F1
#
_cell.length_a   1.000
_cell.length_b   1.000
_cell.length_c   1.000
_cell.angle_alpha   90.00
_cell.angle_beta   90.00
_cell.angle_gamma   90.00
#
_symmetry.space_group_name_H-M   'P 1'
#
loop_
_entity.id
_entity.type
_entity.pdbx_description
1 polymer ?
#
loop_
_entity_poly.entity_id
_entity_poly.type
_entity_poly.pdbx_seq_one_letter_code
_entity_poly.pdbx_strand_id
1 'polypeptide(L)'
;MTVVLIHQGSTLTREKYEEIVRKLTGGKTRVESPSDWPVEGLLVHVSGESPQGFRVVDGWQSEEACNRFGETLAPILQEVGVDDEPEIYQAHTFVSA
;
A
#
# COMPACT_ATOMS: atom_id res chain seq x y z
N MET A 1 6.86 8.03 -14.72
CA MET A 1 6.28 9.21 -14.05
C MET A 1 5.74 8.75 -12.72
N THR A 2 5.96 9.52 -11.66
CA THR A 2 5.51 9.17 -10.31
C THR A 2 4.00 9.00 -10.25
N VAL A 3 3.54 7.97 -9.54
CA VAL A 3 2.10 7.75 -9.30
C VAL A 3 1.81 7.76 -7.81
N VAL A 4 0.59 8.16 -7.48
CA VAL A 4 0.01 8.07 -6.14
C VAL A 4 -0.95 6.89 -6.14
N LEU A 5 -0.85 6.03 -5.14
CA LEU A 5 -1.83 5.01 -4.83
C LEU A 5 -2.54 5.39 -3.52
N ILE A 6 -3.86 5.36 -3.54
CA ILE A 6 -4.71 5.47 -2.35
C ILE A 6 -5.48 4.16 -2.22
N HIS A 7 -5.28 3.46 -1.10
CA HIS A 7 -6.09 2.29 -0.78
C HIS A 7 -6.88 2.59 0.49
N GLN A 8 -8.20 2.56 0.38
CA GLN A 8 -9.12 2.83 1.46
C GLN A 8 -10.45 2.16 1.18
N GLY A 9 -11.24 1.94 2.23
CA GLY A 9 -12.62 1.55 2.10
C GLY A 9 -13.13 0.85 3.33
N SER A 10 -14.32 0.26 3.21
CA SER A 10 -15.03 -0.28 4.37
C SER A 10 -14.48 -1.64 4.81
N THR A 11 -13.79 -2.36 3.92
CA THR A 11 -13.22 -3.67 4.22
C THR A 11 -11.78 -3.59 4.69
N LEU A 12 -11.06 -2.50 4.39
CA LEU A 12 -9.72 -2.23 4.92
C LEU A 12 -9.78 -1.61 6.33
N THR A 13 -9.62 -2.45 7.34
CA THR A 13 -9.49 -2.03 8.75
C THR A 13 -8.02 -2.04 9.18
N ARG A 14 -7.69 -1.40 10.32
CA ARG A 14 -6.35 -1.47 10.91
C ARG A 14 -5.90 -2.91 11.16
N GLU A 15 -6.79 -3.74 11.71
CA GLU A 15 -6.47 -5.15 12.03
C GLU A 15 -6.12 -5.95 10.77
N LYS A 16 -6.86 -5.73 9.69
CA LYS A 16 -6.58 -6.34 8.39
C LYS A 16 -5.30 -5.79 7.76
N TYR A 17 -5.05 -4.49 7.86
CA TYR A 17 -3.78 -3.90 7.44
C TYR A 17 -2.59 -4.54 8.17
N GLU A 18 -2.67 -4.69 9.49
CA GLU A 18 -1.61 -5.34 10.26
C GLU A 18 -1.44 -6.82 9.86
N GLU A 19 -2.52 -7.53 9.52
CA GLU A 19 -2.44 -8.90 8.99
C GLU A 19 -1.79 -8.97 7.60
N ILE A 20 -2.11 -8.02 6.73
CA ILE A 20 -1.48 -7.87 5.41
C ILE A 20 0.02 -7.63 5.60
N VAL A 21 0.41 -6.73 6.51
CA VAL A 21 1.82 -6.45 6.82
C VAL A 21 2.53 -7.68 7.38
N ARG A 22 1.88 -8.46 8.27
CA ARG A 22 2.43 -9.73 8.77
C ARG A 22 2.73 -10.70 7.65
N LYS A 23 1.81 -10.86 6.70
CA LYS A 23 1.99 -11.74 5.54
C LYS A 23 3.06 -11.22 4.58
N LEU A 24 3.11 -9.92 4.35
CA LEU A 24 4.07 -9.28 3.44
C LEU A 24 5.51 -9.37 3.94
N THR A 25 5.72 -9.18 5.24
CA THR A 25 7.05 -9.07 5.86
C THR A 25 7.53 -10.37 6.52
N GLY A 26 6.74 -11.44 6.48
CA GLY A 26 7.05 -12.71 7.15
C GLY A 26 6.94 -12.66 8.67
N GLY A 27 6.14 -11.73 9.23
CA GLY A 27 5.78 -11.73 10.65
C GLY A 27 5.84 -10.39 11.38
N LYS A 28 6.21 -9.28 10.73
CA LYS A 28 6.17 -7.95 11.37
C LYS A 28 4.74 -7.42 11.42
N THR A 29 4.41 -6.65 12.44
CA THR A 29 3.12 -5.96 12.54
C THR A 29 3.12 -4.59 11.86
N ARG A 30 4.30 -4.05 11.55
CA ARG A 30 4.50 -2.75 10.92
C ARG A 30 5.61 -2.85 9.88
N VAL A 31 5.45 -2.08 8.82
CA VAL A 31 6.53 -1.78 7.87
C VAL A 31 7.32 -0.60 8.42
N GLU A 32 8.64 -0.71 8.43
CA GLU A 32 9.53 0.26 9.10
C GLU A 32 10.57 0.84 8.13
N SER A 33 10.83 0.12 7.04
CA SER A 33 11.84 0.48 6.05
C SER A 33 11.39 0.11 4.63
N PRO A 34 11.90 0.80 3.59
CA PRO A 34 11.62 0.42 2.21
C PRO A 34 12.01 -1.02 1.87
N SER A 35 13.00 -1.58 2.58
CA SER A 35 13.42 -2.98 2.42
C SER A 35 12.37 -4.01 2.87
N ASP A 36 11.32 -3.58 3.56
CA ASP A 36 10.17 -4.42 3.90
C ASP A 36 9.22 -4.63 2.71
N TRP A 37 9.38 -3.89 1.61
CA TRP A 37 8.60 -4.11 0.39
C TRP A 37 9.25 -5.17 -0.51
N PRO A 38 8.43 -6.03 -1.14
CA PRO A 38 8.92 -7.08 -2.03
C PRO A 38 9.41 -6.55 -3.39
N VAL A 39 9.24 -5.26 -3.66
CA VAL A 39 9.59 -4.62 -4.94
C VAL A 39 10.31 -3.30 -4.74
N GLU A 40 11.12 -2.93 -5.73
CA GLU A 40 11.75 -1.61 -5.80
C GLU A 40 10.78 -0.55 -6.37
N GLY A 41 11.07 0.72 -6.07
CA GLY A 41 10.37 1.87 -6.65
C GLY A 41 9.37 2.56 -5.73
N LEU A 42 9.17 2.08 -4.50
CA LEU A 42 8.44 2.81 -3.47
C LEU A 42 9.22 4.06 -3.06
N LEU A 43 8.55 5.22 -3.10
CA LEU A 43 9.09 6.52 -2.66
C LEU A 43 8.68 6.85 -1.24
N VAL A 44 7.42 6.58 -0.89
CA VAL A 44 6.86 6.85 0.44
C VAL A 44 5.68 5.91 0.68
N HIS A 45 5.52 5.47 1.92
CA HIS A 45 4.34 4.78 2.42
C HIS A 45 3.87 5.47 3.68
N VAL A 46 2.59 5.81 3.74
CA VAL A 46 1.94 6.34 4.94
C VAL A 46 0.60 5.65 5.12
N SER A 47 0.30 5.24 6.34
CA SER A 47 -0.97 4.59 6.65
C SER A 47 -1.55 5.10 7.98
N GLY A 48 -2.87 5.06 8.12
CA GLY A 48 -3.53 5.50 9.34
C GLY A 48 -5.05 5.53 9.25
N GLU A 49 -5.68 5.88 10.38
CA GLU A 49 -7.13 6.09 10.44
C GLU A 49 -7.55 7.30 9.62
N SER A 50 -8.65 7.16 8.90
CA SER A 50 -9.32 8.24 8.19
C SER A 50 -10.83 8.20 8.51
N PRO A 51 -11.57 9.27 8.19
CA PRO A 51 -13.04 9.26 8.33
C PRO A 51 -13.74 8.17 7.50
N GLN A 52 -13.06 7.58 6.51
CA GLN A 52 -13.60 6.57 5.59
C GLN A 52 -13.10 5.14 5.92
N GLY A 53 -12.45 4.96 7.08
CA GLY A 53 -11.79 3.70 7.46
C GLY A 53 -10.27 3.84 7.47
N PHE A 54 -9.57 2.72 7.47
CA PHE A 54 -8.11 2.74 7.42
C PHE A 54 -7.65 3.09 6.01
N ARG A 55 -6.70 4.02 5.89
CA ARG A 55 -6.19 4.53 4.62
C ARG A 55 -4.71 4.26 4.49
N VAL A 56 -4.30 3.80 3.32
CA VAL A 56 -2.91 3.69 2.87
C VAL A 56 -2.69 4.66 1.71
N VAL A 57 -1.57 5.37 1.75
CA VAL A 57 -1.11 6.30 0.72
C VAL A 57 0.32 5.93 0.35
N ASP A 58 0.52 5.53 -0.90
CA ASP A 58 1.83 5.22 -1.44
C ASP A 58 2.21 6.17 -2.57
N GLY A 59 3.47 6.58 -2.59
CA GLY A 59 4.09 7.20 -3.76
C GLY A 59 5.03 6.21 -4.43
N TRP A 60 4.92 6.06 -5.75
CA TRP A 60 5.73 5.13 -6.55
C TRP A 60 6.45 5.85 -7.67
N GLN A 61 7.67 5.42 -7.99
CA GLN A 61 8.47 5.97 -9.10
C GLN A 61 7.79 5.83 -10.47
N SER A 62 7.00 4.77 -10.66
CA SER A 62 6.24 4.50 -11.87
C SER A 62 5.00 3.64 -11.59
N GLU A 63 4.04 3.69 -12.51
CA GLU A 63 2.88 2.78 -12.51
C GLU A 63 3.33 1.31 -12.60
N GLU A 64 4.38 1.02 -13.36
CA GLU A 64 4.95 -0.33 -13.46
C GLU A 64 5.46 -0.86 -12.12
N ALA A 65 6.11 -0.01 -11.30
CA ALA A 65 6.56 -0.39 -9.97
C ALA A 65 5.37 -0.66 -9.03
N CYS A 66 4.35 0.19 -9.10
CA CYS A 66 3.09 0.02 -8.36
C CYS A 66 2.36 -1.28 -8.76
N ASN A 67 2.30 -1.59 -10.05
CA ASN A 67 1.63 -2.78 -10.56
C ASN A 67 2.33 -4.07 -10.11
N ARG A 68 3.67 -4.12 -10.14
CA ARG A 68 4.43 -5.26 -9.59
C ARG A 68 4.16 -5.50 -8.11
N PHE A 69 4.00 -4.43 -7.34
CA PHE A 69 3.59 -4.55 -5.94
C PHE A 69 2.17 -5.12 -5.84
N GLY A 70 1.24 -4.61 -6.66
CA GLY A 70 -0.13 -5.10 -6.76
C GLY A 70 -0.21 -6.60 -7.06
N GLU A 71 0.63 -7.14 -7.96
CA GLU A 71 0.69 -8.57 -8.26
C GLU A 71 1.07 -9.43 -7.04
N THR A 72 1.92 -8.89 -6.15
CA THR A 72 2.30 -9.55 -4.89
C THR A 72 1.24 -9.39 -3.81
N LEU A 73 0.61 -8.21 -3.74
CA LEU A 73 -0.32 -7.83 -2.70
C LEU A 73 -1.73 -8.39 -2.91
N ALA A 74 -2.21 -8.48 -4.16
CA ALA A 74 -3.55 -8.95 -4.51
C ALA A 74 -3.94 -10.31 -3.88
N PRO A 75 -3.12 -11.38 -3.95
CA PRO A 75 -3.48 -12.65 -3.30
C PRO A 75 -3.59 -12.52 -1.78
N ILE A 76 -2.79 -11.66 -1.14
CA ILE A 76 -2.85 -11.41 0.31
C ILE A 76 -4.13 -10.67 0.67
N LEU A 77 -4.52 -9.66 -0.12
CA LEU A 77 -5.77 -8.92 0.08
C LEU A 77 -6.99 -9.84 -0.01
N GLN A 78 -7.01 -10.71 -1.02
CA GLN A 78 -8.07 -11.70 -1.21
C GLN A 78 -8.16 -12.65 0.00
N GLU A 79 -7.03 -13.15 0.51
CA GLU A 79 -6.99 -14.06 1.64
C GLU A 79 -7.47 -13.39 2.95
N VAL A 80 -7.16 -12.12 3.15
CA VAL A 80 -7.57 -11.33 4.33
C VAL A 80 -8.99 -10.76 4.18
N GLY A 81 -9.60 -10.91 3.00
CA GLY A 81 -10.95 -10.45 2.70
C GLY A 81 -11.04 -8.92 2.60
N VAL A 82 -10.05 -8.28 1.99
CA VAL A 82 -10.11 -6.87 1.56
C VAL A 82 -10.44 -6.85 0.07
N ASP A 83 -11.57 -6.23 -0.28
CA ASP A 83 -12.09 -6.15 -1.66
C ASP A 83 -12.02 -4.71 -2.21
N ASP A 84 -11.62 -3.75 -1.36
CA ASP A 84 -11.54 -2.34 -1.75
C ASP A 84 -10.45 -2.16 -2.84
N GLU A 85 -10.82 -1.63 -4.00
CA GLU A 85 -9.88 -1.36 -5.08
C GLU A 85 -9.09 -0.07 -4.82
N PRO A 86 -7.77 -0.05 -5.02
CA PRO A 86 -6.98 1.16 -4.87
C PRO A 86 -7.20 2.14 -6.03
N GLU A 87 -7.20 3.43 -5.72
CA GLU A 87 -7.14 4.51 -6.71
C GLU A 87 -5.68 4.77 -7.07
N ILE A 88 -5.36 4.73 -8.37
CA ILE A 88 -4.00 5.04 -8.87
C ILE A 88 -4.10 6.19 -9.86
N TYR A 89 -3.28 7.22 -9.66
CA TYR A 89 -3.22 8.37 -10.56
C TYR A 89 -1.82 8.99 -10.61
N GLN A 90 -1.53 9.74 -11.67
CA GLN A 90 -0.25 10.40 -11.82
C GLN A 90 -0.09 11.53 -10.81
N ALA A 91 1.07 11.56 -10.14
CA ALA A 91 1.44 12.69 -9.31
C ALA A 91 1.81 13.87 -10.21
N HIS A 92 1.14 15.03 -10.03
CA HIS A 92 1.56 16.25 -10.71
C HIS A 92 2.93 16.73 -10.20
N THR A 93 3.21 16.60 -8.90
CA THR A 93 4.48 17.01 -8.30
C THR A 93 4.77 16.13 -7.09
N PHE A 94 6.03 15.70 -6.94
CA PHE A 94 6.53 14.97 -5.78
C PHE A 94 7.75 15.69 -5.22
N VAL A 95 7.74 15.93 -3.90
CA VAL A 95 8.84 16.55 -3.16
C VAL A 95 9.06 15.75 -1.89
N SER A 96 10.29 15.31 -1.65
CA SER A 96 10.73 14.70 -0.39
C SER A 96 11.53 15.70 0.45
N ALA A 97 11.47 15.57 1.78
CA ALA A 97 12.21 16.41 2.73
C ALA A 97 13.72 16.10 2.74
#